data_AF-A0A1B6JJR3-F1
#
_entry.id   AF-A0A1B6JJR3-F1
#
_cell.length_a   1.000
_cell.length_b   1.000
_cell.length_c   1.000
_cell.angle_alpha   90.00
_cell.angle_beta   90.00
_cell.angle_gamma   90.00
#
_symmetry.space_group_name_H-M   'P 1'
#
loop_
_entity.id
_entity.type
_entity.pdbx_description
1 polymer ?
#
loop_
_entity_poly.entity_id
_entity_poly.type
_entity_poly.pdbx_seq_one_letter_code
_entity_poly.pdbx_strand_id
1 'polypeptide(L)'
;HDFLAYDVSCDTWSSISVPVELRADLARFGQSAVVFENSMYIYGGFDGQMLNDMLKYTPGVCSALTNPANCVKTTVGVKCVWHSEHNRCEPLSAVPLNVINDKEKDILLKCPEHGRALERTGLLTCKAVTDCVSCVHTSLSCGWCPGSNTCTHEERCKEPIPHTGTYTTTRGPIVLEALNSSV
;
A
#
# COMPACT_ATOMS: atom_id res chain seq x y z
N HIS A 1 -10.29 1.23 -18.38
CA HIS A 1 -9.06 1.43 -17.61
C HIS A 1 -9.41 1.50 -16.14
N ASP A 2 -8.67 0.75 -15.33
CA ASP A 2 -8.84 0.73 -13.89
C ASP A 2 -7.88 1.73 -13.25
N PHE A 3 -8.39 2.57 -12.34
CA PHE A 3 -7.56 3.46 -11.54
C PHE A 3 -7.20 2.72 -10.26
N LEU A 4 -5.92 2.41 -10.08
CA LEU A 4 -5.43 1.61 -8.97
C LEU A 4 -4.56 2.48 -8.06
N ALA A 5 -4.66 2.24 -6.76
CA ALA A 5 -3.71 2.74 -5.78
C ALA A 5 -3.05 1.59 -5.04
N TYR A 6 -1.76 1.76 -4.80
CA TYR A 6 -0.96 0.86 -4.01
C TYR A 6 -0.71 1.45 -2.62
N ASP A 7 -1.04 0.68 -1.59
CA ASP A 7 -0.79 1.02 -0.19
C ASP A 7 0.52 0.39 0.28
N VAL A 8 1.54 1.23 0.43
CA VAL A 8 2.87 0.82 0.93
C VAL A 8 2.83 0.25 2.35
N SER A 9 1.89 0.72 3.19
CA SER A 9 1.83 0.27 4.60
C SER A 9 1.29 -1.15 4.71
N CYS A 10 0.33 -1.49 3.85
CA CYS A 10 -0.36 -2.77 3.88
C CYS A 10 0.06 -3.73 2.76
N ASP A 11 0.95 -3.29 1.86
CA ASP A 11 1.41 -4.05 0.69
C ASP A 11 0.24 -4.59 -0.15
N THR A 12 -0.74 -3.71 -0.46
CA THR A 12 -1.95 -4.11 -1.18
C THR A 12 -2.32 -3.12 -2.27
N TRP A 13 -2.81 -3.66 -3.38
CA TRP A 13 -3.44 -2.90 -4.44
C TRP A 13 -4.94 -2.77 -4.19
N SER A 14 -5.49 -1.60 -4.49
CA SER A 14 -6.91 -1.34 -4.39
C SER A 14 -7.41 -0.56 -5.61
N SER A 15 -8.63 -0.87 -6.04
CA SER A 15 -9.30 -0.10 -7.09
C SER A 15 -9.94 1.14 -6.48
N ILE A 16 -9.64 2.29 -7.07
CA ILE A 16 -10.25 3.57 -6.71
C ILE A 16 -11.43 3.81 -7.64
N SER A 17 -12.59 4.10 -7.04
CA SER A 17 -13.73 4.61 -7.77
C SER A 17 -13.46 6.07 -8.17
N VAL A 18 -13.22 6.30 -9.45
CA VAL A 18 -13.16 7.65 -10.03
C VAL A 18 -14.56 8.13 -10.44
N PRO A 19 -14.85 9.44 -10.32
CA PRO A 19 -16.08 10.04 -10.83
C PRO A 19 -16.31 9.69 -12.31
N VAL A 20 -17.58 9.56 -12.70
CA VAL A 20 -17.96 9.10 -14.05
C VAL A 20 -17.41 10.02 -15.12
N GLU A 21 -17.37 11.32 -14.83
CA GLU A 21 -16.86 12.38 -15.69
C GLU A 21 -15.38 12.17 -15.99
N LEU A 22 -14.60 11.71 -15.00
CA LEU A 22 -13.17 11.48 -15.15
C LEU A 22 -12.88 10.11 -15.80
N ARG A 23 -13.79 9.14 -15.64
CA ARG A 23 -13.56 7.74 -16.03
C ARG A 23 -13.40 7.55 -17.54
N ALA A 24 -14.18 8.29 -18.34
CA ALA A 24 -14.09 8.22 -19.80
C ALA A 24 -12.74 8.79 -20.29
N ASP A 25 -12.31 9.90 -19.69
CA ASP A 25 -11.13 10.64 -20.15
C ASP A 25 -9.81 10.05 -19.64
N LEU A 26 -9.82 9.25 -18.57
CA LEU A 26 -8.61 8.63 -18.00
C LEU A 26 -7.99 7.52 -18.86
N ALA A 27 -8.73 6.99 -19.83
CA ALA A 27 -8.29 5.90 -20.70
C ALA A 27 -7.29 6.40 -21.76
N ARG A 28 -6.05 6.67 -21.36
CA ARG A 28 -4.99 7.20 -22.24
C ARG A 28 -3.61 6.67 -21.87
N PHE A 29 -2.66 6.79 -22.78
CA PHE A 29 -1.24 6.52 -22.54
C PHE A 29 -0.36 7.75 -22.75
N GLY A 30 0.86 7.71 -22.21
CA GLY A 30 1.85 8.79 -22.38
C GLY A 30 1.52 10.09 -21.64
N GLN A 31 0.58 10.06 -20.70
CA GLN A 31 0.22 11.21 -19.88
C GLN A 31 1.30 11.57 -18.86
N SER A 32 1.40 12.86 -18.54
CA SER A 32 2.20 13.34 -17.40
C SER A 32 1.28 13.65 -16.22
N ALA A 33 1.72 13.37 -15.00
CA ALA A 33 0.93 13.65 -13.80
C ALA A 33 1.77 14.28 -12.68
N VAL A 34 1.17 15.23 -11.96
CA VAL A 34 1.78 15.91 -10.81
C VAL A 34 0.77 16.02 -9.66
N VAL A 35 1.25 16.04 -8.43
CA VAL A 35 0.42 16.31 -7.24
C VAL A 35 0.64 17.75 -6.81
N PHE A 36 -0.45 18.51 -6.70
CA PHE A 36 -0.45 19.90 -6.22
C PHE A 36 -1.73 20.16 -5.40
N GLU A 37 -1.60 20.84 -4.27
CA GLU A 37 -2.73 21.16 -3.36
C GLU A 37 -3.69 19.97 -3.13
N ASN A 38 -3.12 18.86 -2.66
CA ASN A 38 -3.84 17.62 -2.36
C ASN A 38 -4.62 17.01 -3.54
N SER A 39 -4.35 17.44 -4.78
CA SER A 39 -5.00 16.93 -5.99
C SER A 39 -3.96 16.45 -6.98
N MET A 40 -4.30 15.42 -7.75
CA MET A 40 -3.49 14.95 -8.86
C MET A 40 -3.97 15.63 -10.15
N TYR A 41 -3.06 16.25 -10.87
CA TYR A 41 -3.29 16.86 -12.17
C TYR A 41 -2.64 16.00 -13.23
N ILE A 42 -3.40 15.64 -14.27
CA ILE A 42 -2.96 14.78 -15.36
C ILE A 42 -3.08 15.59 -16.65
N TYR A 43 -2.00 15.68 -17.41
CA TYR A 43 -1.95 16.47 -18.64
C TYR A 43 -1.65 15.62 -19.86
N GLY A 44 -2.44 15.86 -20.91
CA GLY A 44 -2.26 15.28 -22.23
C GLY A 44 -2.36 13.75 -22.25
N GLY A 45 -1.67 13.15 -23.21
CA GLY A 45 -1.70 11.70 -23.50
C GLY A 45 -2.33 11.40 -24.87
N PHE A 46 -2.60 10.13 -25.12
CA PHE A 46 -3.19 9.66 -26.37
C PHE A 46 -4.20 8.52 -26.13
N ASP A 47 -5.35 8.61 -26.78
CA ASP A 47 -6.46 7.63 -26.74
C ASP A 47 -6.92 7.20 -28.14
N GLY A 48 -6.14 7.53 -29.17
CA GLY A 48 -6.52 7.50 -30.59
C GLY A 48 -6.26 8.84 -31.27
N GLN A 49 -6.19 9.91 -30.48
CA GLN A 49 -5.75 11.25 -30.87
C GLN A 49 -4.87 11.86 -29.79
N MET A 50 -4.08 12.88 -30.14
CA MET A 50 -3.29 13.61 -29.16
C MET A 50 -4.21 14.50 -28.31
N LEU A 51 -4.13 14.34 -26.99
CA LEU A 51 -4.92 15.08 -26.03
C LEU A 51 -4.07 16.22 -25.42
N ASN A 52 -4.70 17.36 -25.18
CA ASN A 52 -4.09 18.56 -24.60
C ASN A 52 -4.90 19.13 -23.42
N ASP A 53 -5.85 18.34 -22.92
CA ASP A 53 -6.66 18.61 -21.75
C ASP A 53 -5.88 18.41 -20.45
N MET A 54 -6.45 18.95 -19.37
CA MET A 54 -5.95 18.80 -18.01
C MET A 54 -7.06 18.20 -17.14
N LEU A 55 -6.83 16.98 -16.68
CA LEU A 55 -7.73 16.29 -15.76
C LEU A 55 -7.28 16.55 -14.32
N LYS A 56 -8.25 16.72 -13.41
CA LYS A 56 -8.00 16.88 -11.98
C LYS A 56 -8.69 15.75 -11.21
N TYR A 57 -7.90 14.94 -10.51
CA TYR A 57 -8.38 13.97 -9.53
C TYR A 57 -8.17 14.52 -8.12
N THR A 58 -9.24 14.64 -7.35
CA THR A 58 -9.17 15.04 -5.93
C THR A 58 -9.51 13.83 -5.07
N PRO A 59 -8.56 13.31 -4.27
CA PRO A 59 -8.83 12.28 -3.27
C PRO A 59 -9.89 12.73 -2.25
N GLY A 60 -10.56 11.77 -1.63
CA GLY A 60 -11.48 12.01 -0.54
C GLY A 60 -10.78 12.26 0.81
N VAL A 61 -11.58 12.45 1.86
CA VAL A 61 -11.11 12.75 3.22
C VAL A 61 -11.40 11.61 4.18
N CYS A 62 -10.43 11.30 5.06
CA CYS A 62 -10.57 10.24 6.06
C CYS A 62 -11.63 10.57 7.13
N SER A 63 -11.81 11.84 7.46
CA SER A 63 -12.72 12.30 8.52
C SER A 63 -14.20 12.01 8.25
N ALA A 64 -14.58 11.71 7.01
CA ALA A 64 -15.93 11.28 6.65
C ALA A 64 -16.25 9.85 7.14
N LEU A 65 -15.25 9.07 7.55
CA LEU A 65 -15.38 7.68 7.94
C LEU A 65 -15.43 7.57 9.47
N THR A 66 -16.56 7.08 9.99
CA THR A 66 -16.81 6.93 11.44
C THR A 66 -16.68 5.50 11.93
N ASN A 67 -16.53 4.53 11.02
CA ASN A 67 -16.40 3.12 11.35
C ASN A 67 -14.94 2.67 11.18
N PRO A 68 -14.32 2.01 12.19
CA PRO A 68 -12.94 1.55 12.13
C PRO A 68 -12.64 0.66 10.92
N ALA A 69 -13.52 -0.30 10.62
CA ALA A 69 -13.33 -1.24 9.52
C ALA A 69 -13.41 -0.53 8.16
N ASN A 70 -14.32 0.44 8.02
CA ASN A 70 -14.41 1.24 6.80
C ASN A 70 -13.22 2.20 6.66
N CYS A 71 -12.71 2.74 7.78
CA CYS A 71 -11.55 3.63 7.78
C CYS A 71 -10.31 2.97 7.15
N VAL A 72 -10.01 1.73 7.52
CA VAL A 72 -8.80 1.04 7.02
C VAL A 72 -8.98 0.38 5.66
N LYS A 73 -10.22 0.10 5.24
CA LYS A 73 -10.56 -0.50 3.95
C LYS A 73 -10.85 0.53 2.84
N THR A 74 -10.95 1.81 3.19
CA THR A 74 -11.36 2.86 2.26
C THR A 74 -10.42 3.01 1.06
N THR A 75 -10.98 3.35 -0.10
CA THR A 75 -10.26 3.57 -1.37
C THR A 75 -10.45 5.00 -1.87
N VAL A 76 -10.45 5.97 -0.95
CA VAL A 76 -10.61 7.41 -1.25
C VAL A 76 -9.35 8.07 -1.85
N GLY A 77 -8.33 7.30 -2.24
CA GLY A 77 -7.10 7.85 -2.82
C GLY A 77 -6.09 8.41 -1.82
N VAL A 78 -6.35 8.28 -0.51
CA VAL A 78 -5.39 8.57 0.57
C VAL A 78 -5.37 7.42 1.57
N LYS A 79 -4.22 7.18 2.20
CA LYS A 79 -4.11 6.17 3.26
C LYS A 79 -4.70 6.70 4.56
N CYS A 80 -5.85 6.15 4.95
CA CYS A 80 -6.50 6.43 6.22
C CYS A 80 -6.11 5.39 7.28
N VAL A 81 -6.04 5.83 8.52
CA VAL A 81 -5.79 5.00 9.70
C VAL A 81 -6.76 5.35 10.81
N TRP A 82 -7.15 4.34 11.59
CA TRP A 82 -8.07 4.54 12.70
C TRP A 82 -7.30 4.72 14.00
N HIS A 83 -7.55 5.84 14.68
CA HIS A 83 -6.95 6.16 15.98
C HIS A 83 -7.90 5.75 17.11
N SER A 84 -7.61 4.62 17.77
CA SER A 84 -8.50 4.00 18.76
C SER A 84 -8.73 4.88 19.99
N GLU A 85 -7.72 5.59 20.48
CA GLU A 85 -7.87 6.48 21.65
C GLU A 85 -8.78 7.69 21.36
N HIS A 86 -8.79 8.16 20.11
CA HIS A 86 -9.55 9.35 19.70
C HIS A 86 -10.87 8.99 19.01
N ASN A 87 -11.11 7.70 18.75
CA ASN A 87 -12.25 7.18 17.99
C ASN A 87 -12.49 7.93 16.67
N ARG A 88 -11.42 8.19 15.90
CA ARG A 88 -11.49 8.92 14.64
C ARG A 88 -10.62 8.31 13.56
N CYS A 89 -11.04 8.53 12.32
CA CYS A 89 -10.27 8.21 11.13
C CYS A 89 -9.48 9.45 10.67
N GLU A 90 -8.18 9.31 10.52
CA GLU A 90 -7.27 10.39 10.11
C GLU A 90 -6.30 9.92 9.01
N PRO A 91 -5.80 10.82 8.14
CA PRO A 91 -4.82 10.42 7.14
C PRO A 91 -3.50 10.06 7.81
N LEU A 92 -2.82 9.02 7.31
CA LEU A 92 -1.53 8.57 7.86
C LEU A 92 -0.49 9.69 7.90
N SER A 93 -0.53 10.62 6.94
CA SER A 93 0.36 11.77 6.87
C SER A 93 0.15 12.80 8.00
N ALA A 94 -1.01 12.79 8.66
CA ALA A 94 -1.28 13.66 9.82
C ALA A 94 -0.87 13.01 11.14
N VAL A 95 -0.53 11.72 11.15
CA VAL A 95 -0.17 10.99 12.37
C VAL A 95 1.33 11.17 12.66
N PRO A 96 1.72 11.52 13.89
CA PRO A 96 3.13 11.63 14.27
C PRO A 96 3.88 10.29 14.14
N LEU A 97 5.12 10.33 13.62
CA LEU A 97 5.95 9.14 13.34
C LEU A 97 6.21 8.26 14.57
N ASN A 98 6.29 8.84 15.76
CA ASN A 98 6.46 8.09 17.01
C ASN A 98 5.26 7.19 17.28
N VAL A 99 4.04 7.63 16.98
CA VAL A 99 2.82 6.82 17.15
C VAL A 99 2.71 5.78 16.03
N ILE A 100 3.11 6.12 14.80
CA ILE A 100 3.14 5.16 13.68
C ILE A 100 4.10 4.01 13.99
N ASN A 101 5.29 4.26 14.54
CA ASN A 101 6.29 3.22 14.77
C ASN A 101 6.12 2.46 16.09
N ASP A 102 5.23 2.91 16.97
CA ASP A 102 4.95 2.26 18.24
C ASP A 102 4.09 1.00 18.01
N LYS A 103 4.77 -0.15 17.91
CA LYS A 103 4.15 -1.47 17.81
C LYS A 103 3.66 -1.99 19.18
N GLU A 104 3.93 -1.28 20.27
CA GLU A 104 3.73 -1.79 21.63
C GLU A 104 2.33 -1.48 22.17
N LYS A 105 1.59 -0.56 21.53
CA LYS A 105 0.31 -0.06 22.07
C LYS A 105 -0.96 -0.31 21.26
N ASP A 106 -0.92 -0.88 20.05
CA ASP A 106 -2.13 -1.14 19.22
C ASP A 106 -3.13 0.04 19.14
N ILE A 107 -2.66 1.28 19.28
CA ILE A 107 -3.50 2.50 19.26
C ILE A 107 -3.98 2.82 17.83
N LEU A 108 -3.20 2.39 16.81
CA LEU A 108 -3.45 2.67 15.41
C LEU A 108 -3.78 1.39 14.64
N LEU A 109 -5.01 1.30 14.15
CA LEU A 109 -5.37 0.30 13.16
C LEU A 109 -5.03 0.86 11.78
N LYS A 110 -4.04 0.27 11.12
CA LYS A 110 -3.53 0.71 9.81
C LYS A 110 -4.08 -0.09 8.66
N CYS A 111 -4.10 -1.41 8.81
CA CYS A 111 -4.47 -2.33 7.75
C CYS A 111 -5.76 -3.07 8.12
N PRO A 112 -6.61 -3.37 7.14
CA PRO A 112 -7.76 -4.24 7.37
C PRO A 112 -7.28 -5.63 7.81
N GLU A 113 -8.05 -6.27 8.69
CA GLU A 113 -7.77 -7.66 9.03
C GLU A 113 -7.93 -8.54 7.78
N HIS A 114 -6.90 -9.35 7.52
CA HIS A 114 -6.95 -10.37 6.48
C HIS A 114 -7.74 -11.57 6.99
N GLY A 115 -8.54 -12.19 6.13
CA GLY A 115 -9.23 -13.42 6.49
C GLY A 115 -8.23 -14.53 6.85
N ARG A 116 -8.56 -15.36 7.84
CA ARG A 116 -7.71 -16.49 8.32
C ARG A 116 -7.19 -17.41 7.20
N ALA A 117 -7.95 -17.54 6.11
CA ALA A 117 -7.54 -18.31 4.94
C ALA A 117 -6.32 -17.68 4.22
N LEU A 118 -6.32 -16.35 4.03
CA LEU A 118 -5.22 -15.64 3.38
C LEU A 118 -3.96 -15.66 4.25
N GLU A 119 -4.12 -15.50 5.56
CA GLU A 119 -3.03 -15.59 6.53
C GLU A 119 -2.39 -17.00 6.54
N ARG A 120 -3.22 -18.06 6.51
CA ARG A 120 -2.73 -19.43 6.43
C ARG A 120 -2.00 -19.71 5.11
N THR A 121 -2.52 -19.18 4.01
CA THR A 121 -1.85 -19.26 2.70
C THR A 121 -0.52 -18.53 2.73
N GLY A 122 -0.46 -17.31 3.27
CA GLY A 122 0.78 -16.55 3.45
C GLY A 122 1.81 -17.36 4.25
N LEU A 123 1.42 -17.90 5.40
CA LEU A 123 2.30 -18.72 6.23
C LEU A 123 2.86 -19.95 5.49
N LEU A 124 2.01 -20.68 4.76
CA LEU A 124 2.43 -21.88 4.02
C LEU A 124 3.32 -21.52 2.82
N THR A 125 2.98 -20.47 2.08
CA THR A 125 3.73 -20.00 0.92
C THR A 125 5.09 -19.45 1.33
N CYS A 126 5.17 -18.56 2.33
CA CYS A 126 6.45 -18.04 2.81
C CYS A 126 7.36 -19.19 3.29
N LYS A 127 6.80 -20.16 4.03
CA LYS A 127 7.59 -21.31 4.52
C LYS A 127 8.08 -22.25 3.42
N ALA A 128 7.38 -22.30 2.28
CA ALA A 128 7.80 -23.12 1.14
C ALA A 128 8.97 -22.49 0.36
N VAL A 129 9.24 -21.20 0.54
CA VAL A 129 10.31 -20.49 -0.17
C VAL A 129 11.64 -20.61 0.57
N THR A 130 12.66 -21.11 -0.13
CA THR A 130 14.00 -21.36 0.42
C THR A 130 15.05 -20.36 -0.05
N ASP A 131 14.69 -19.45 -0.96
CA ASP A 131 15.59 -18.46 -1.53
C ASP A 131 15.19 -17.04 -1.13
N CYS A 132 16.19 -16.21 -0.83
CA CYS A 132 15.97 -14.83 -0.39
C CYS A 132 15.21 -14.01 -1.43
N VAL A 133 15.65 -14.04 -2.70
CA VAL A 133 15.05 -13.24 -3.78
C VAL A 133 13.59 -13.66 -3.98
N SER A 134 13.34 -14.97 -4.00
CA SER A 134 11.97 -15.48 -4.14
C SER A 134 11.09 -15.07 -2.95
N CYS A 135 11.63 -15.06 -1.73
CA CYS A 135 10.87 -14.72 -0.52
C CYS A 135 10.46 -13.25 -0.53
N VAL A 136 11.40 -12.37 -0.85
CA VAL A 136 11.21 -10.92 -0.77
C VAL A 136 10.28 -10.40 -1.87
N HIS A 137 10.18 -11.10 -3.01
CA HIS A 137 9.26 -10.77 -4.10
C HIS A 137 7.82 -11.28 -3.91
N THR A 138 7.51 -11.96 -2.80
CA THR A 138 6.16 -12.52 -2.57
C THR A 138 5.22 -11.46 -1.96
N SER A 139 4.07 -11.21 -2.59
CA SER A 139 3.03 -10.25 -2.16
C SER A 139 2.14 -10.72 -0.98
N LEU A 140 2.66 -11.61 -0.12
CA LEU A 140 1.94 -12.21 1.02
C LEU A 140 2.57 -11.83 2.36
N SER A 141 3.13 -10.62 2.48
CA SER A 141 3.81 -10.17 3.70
C SER A 141 4.95 -11.11 4.16
N CYS A 142 5.64 -11.74 3.20
CA CYS A 142 6.82 -12.55 3.49
C CYS A 142 8.03 -11.65 3.75
N GLY A 143 8.87 -12.08 4.68
CA GLY A 143 10.12 -11.41 5.05
C GLY A 143 11.23 -12.43 5.22
N TRP A 144 12.40 -12.12 4.67
CA TRP A 144 13.57 -12.99 4.79
C TRP A 144 14.38 -12.64 6.03
N CYS A 145 14.72 -13.67 6.82
CA CYS A 145 15.57 -13.57 8.01
C CYS A 145 16.99 -14.04 7.67
N PRO A 146 17.98 -13.12 7.53
CA PRO A 146 19.34 -13.47 7.17
C PRO A 146 20.08 -14.24 8.27
N GLY A 147 19.67 -14.10 9.55
CA GLY A 147 20.28 -14.84 10.65
C GLY A 147 20.03 -16.34 10.58
N SER A 148 18.80 -16.73 10.19
CA SER A 148 18.36 -18.13 10.13
C SER A 148 18.26 -18.68 8.70
N ASN A 149 18.55 -17.87 7.68
CA ASN A 149 18.35 -18.20 6.26
C ASN A 149 16.94 -18.76 5.96
N THR A 150 15.91 -18.17 6.55
CA THR A 150 14.53 -18.63 6.40
C THR A 150 13.59 -17.50 6.01
N CYS A 151 12.62 -17.85 5.17
CA CYS A 151 11.50 -17.00 4.84
C CYS A 151 10.38 -17.14 5.88
N THR A 152 9.86 -16.03 6.38
CA THR A 152 8.84 -15.98 7.44
C THR A 152 7.69 -15.05 7.05
N HIS A 153 6.50 -15.30 7.58
CA HIS A 153 5.33 -14.43 7.42
C HIS A 153 5.32 -13.36 8.54
N GLU A 154 5.00 -12.10 8.22
CA GLU A 154 4.98 -10.95 9.15
C GLU A 154 6.32 -10.60 9.84
N GLU A 155 7.46 -10.89 9.20
CA GLU A 155 8.78 -10.38 9.67
C GLU A 155 9.20 -10.82 11.08
N ARG A 156 8.66 -11.93 11.60
CA ARG A 156 8.99 -12.42 12.94
C ARG A 156 10.27 -13.24 12.92
N CYS A 157 11.42 -12.59 12.74
CA CYS A 157 12.71 -13.25 12.91
C CYS A 157 12.89 -13.66 14.37
N LYS A 158 13.13 -14.95 14.60
CA LYS A 158 13.31 -15.52 15.94
C LYS A 158 14.76 -15.50 16.40
N GLU A 159 15.70 -15.35 15.47
CA GLU A 159 17.14 -15.35 15.74
C GLU A 159 17.76 -13.98 15.39
N PRO A 160 18.57 -13.41 16.30
CA PRO A 160 19.28 -12.17 16.04
C PRO A 160 20.44 -12.40 15.06
N ILE A 161 20.82 -11.36 14.33
CA ILE A 161 22.00 -11.41 13.46
C ILE A 161 23.25 -11.65 14.32
N PRO A 162 24.16 -12.55 13.90
CA PRO A 162 25.45 -12.72 14.56
C PRO A 162 26.18 -11.37 14.67
N HIS A 163 26.69 -11.05 15.87
CA HIS A 163 27.51 -9.86 16.19
C HIS A 163 26.79 -8.51 16.39
N THR A 164 25.48 -8.38 16.13
CA THR A 164 24.76 -7.12 16.42
C THR A 164 23.64 -7.28 17.45
N GLY A 165 23.16 -8.49 17.69
CA GLY A 165 22.03 -8.72 18.60
C GLY A 165 20.69 -8.16 18.09
N THR A 166 20.65 -7.66 16.86
CA THR A 166 19.46 -7.05 16.24
C THR A 166 18.73 -8.07 15.37
N TYR A 167 17.41 -8.01 15.35
CA TYR A 167 16.57 -8.73 14.40
C TYR A 167 16.35 -7.85 13.17
N THR A 168 16.74 -8.31 11.99
CA THR A 168 16.44 -7.59 10.73
C THR A 168 15.71 -8.50 9.78
N THR A 169 14.68 -7.97 9.14
CA THR A 169 14.01 -8.60 8.00
C THR A 169 14.31 -7.78 6.75
N THR A 170 14.62 -8.47 5.66
CA THR A 170 14.63 -7.86 4.32
C THR A 170 13.28 -8.09 3.66
N ARG A 171 12.65 -7.01 3.20
CA ARG A 171 11.51 -7.05 2.27
C ARG A 171 11.98 -6.79 0.85
N GLY A 172 11.18 -7.22 -0.10
CA GLY A 172 11.46 -6.96 -1.50
C GLY A 172 11.27 -5.48 -1.79
N PRO A 173 11.91 -5.00 -2.86
CA PRO A 173 11.46 -3.75 -3.43
C PRO A 173 9.96 -3.89 -3.72
N ILE A 174 9.20 -2.86 -3.36
CA ILE A 174 7.83 -2.72 -3.84
C ILE A 174 7.94 -2.65 -5.36
N VAL A 175 7.60 -3.74 -6.03
CA VAL A 175 7.51 -3.75 -7.49
C VAL A 175 6.22 -2.99 -7.81
N LEU A 176 6.35 -1.67 -7.92
CA LEU A 176 5.39 -0.88 -8.68
C LEU A 176 5.55 -1.36 -10.13
N GLU A 177 4.74 -2.33 -10.54
CA GLU A 177 4.46 -2.51 -11.96
C GLU A 177 3.73 -1.26 -12.41
N ALA A 178 4.50 -0.21 -12.71
CA ALA A 178 4.06 0.80 -13.64
C ALA A 178 3.62 0.02 -14.88
N LEU A 179 2.38 0.20 -15.30
CA LEU A 179 1.95 -0.20 -16.64
C LEU A 179 2.92 0.48 -17.61
N ASN A 180 3.97 -0.24 -17.99
CA ASN A 180 4.89 0.11 -19.05
C ASN A 180 4.05 0.12 -20.32
N SER A 181 3.52 1.28 -20.69
CA SER A 181 3.25 1.56 -22.10
C SER A 181 4.59 1.92 -22.72
N SER A 182 5.33 0.87 -23.11
CA SER A 182 6.56 0.96 -23.88
C SER A 182 6.26 1.46 -25.31
N VAL A 183 6.95 2.55 -25.65
CA VAL A 183 7.38 3.10 -26.97
C VAL A 183 6.36 3.07 -28.11
#